data_AF-A0A7C1LVM1-F1
#
_entry.id   AF-A0A7C1LVM1-F1
#
_cell.length_a   1.000
_cell.length_b   1.000
_cell.length_c   1.000
_cell.angle_alpha   90.00
_cell.angle_beta   90.00
_cell.angle_gamma   90.00
#
_symmetry.space_group_name_H-M   'P 1'
#
loop_
_entity.id
_entity.type
_entity.pdbx_description
1 polymer ?
#
loop_
_entity_poly.entity_id
_entity_poly.type
_entity_poly.pdbx_seq_one_letter_code
_entity_poly.pdbx_strand_id
1 'polypeptide(L)'
;MIIFLQIFVILCFVIVIIALFREKTDFLTYSVAAMLAAATGTYIFSPIPFSIDEFILAIDWPVIFFLISLFTIVAILEEQLIFQEIALRITKKFSTNTRGFFWVIILISTLSAAFIEDLSVAIIFIPMIISTSEKMKINPTLYS
;
A
#
# COMPACT_ATOMS: atom_id res chain seq x y z
N MET A 1 5.46 15.38 31.60
CA MET A 1 4.47 14.32 31.31
C MET A 1 4.31 14.08 29.81
N ILE A 2 4.10 15.12 28.99
CA ILE A 2 3.96 15.00 27.51
C ILE A 2 5.22 14.40 26.84
N ILE A 3 6.42 14.81 27.24
CA ILE A 3 7.69 14.29 26.69
C ILE A 3 7.84 12.78 26.93
N PHE A 4 7.42 12.29 28.10
CA PHE A 4 7.47 10.86 28.42
C PHE A 4 6.50 10.06 27.53
N LEU A 5 5.29 10.59 27.31
CA LEU A 5 4.32 9.99 26.40
C LEU A 5 4.83 9.95 24.96
N GLN A 6 5.45 11.03 24.48
CA GLN A 6 6.06 11.06 23.14
C GLN A 6 7.14 10.00 22.99
N ILE A 7 8.03 9.85 23.98
CA ILE A 7 9.08 8.82 23.97
C ILE A 7 8.45 7.41 23.93
N PHE A 8 7.40 7.17 24.70
CA PHE A 8 6.69 5.90 24.71
C PHE A 8 6.04 5.57 23.36
N VAL A 9 5.32 6.52 22.75
CA VAL A 9 4.69 6.33 21.43
C VAL A 9 5.73 6.11 20.34
N ILE A 10 6.83 6.87 20.35
CA ILE A 10 7.95 6.68 19.42
C ILE A 10 8.57 5.29 19.59
N LEU A 11 8.72 4.81 20.83
CA LEU A 11 9.22 3.47 21.09
C LEU A 11 8.29 2.38 20.54
N CYS A 12 6.97 2.51 20.75
CA CYS A 12 5.99 1.62 20.12
C CYS A 12 6.09 1.64 18.59
N PHE A 13 6.23 2.82 17.99
CA PHE A 13 6.39 2.96 16.54
C PHE A 13 7.67 2.28 16.03
N VAL A 14 8.80 2.47 16.71
CA VAL A 14 10.07 1.80 16.36
C VAL A 14 9.96 0.28 16.48
N ILE A 15 9.26 -0.23 17.50
CA ILE A 15 8.99 -1.67 17.64
C ILE A 15 8.20 -2.19 16.43
N VAL A 16 7.19 -1.47 15.96
CA VAL A 16 6.43 -1.84 14.75
C VAL A 16 7.35 -1.88 13.53
N ILE A 17 8.19 -0.87 13.33
CA ILE A 17 9.13 -0.84 12.21
C ILE A 17 10.09 -2.04 12.27
N ILE A 18 10.67 -2.35 13.43
CA ILE A 18 11.55 -3.51 13.59
C ILE A 18 10.80 -4.83 13.34
N ALA A 19 9.54 -4.93 13.77
CA ALA A 19 8.71 -6.09 13.53
C ALA A 19 8.40 -6.29 12.03
N LEU A 20 8.18 -5.20 11.27
CA LEU A 20 7.95 -5.25 9.82
C LEU A 20 9.15 -5.83 9.05
N PHE A 21 10.38 -5.53 9.48
CA PHE A 21 11.59 -6.06 8.83
C PHE A 21 11.93 -7.51 9.26
N ARG A 22 11.23 -8.07 10.24
CA ARG A 22 11.42 -9.48 10.66
C ARG A 22 10.48 -10.40 9.89
N GLU A 23 11.03 -10.99 8.83
CA GLU A 23 10.37 -11.92 7.91
C GLU A 23 9.75 -13.17 8.59
N LYS A 24 10.19 -13.54 9.81
CA LYS A 24 9.72 -14.74 10.55
C LYS A 24 8.63 -14.48 11.60
N THR A 25 8.15 -13.25 11.75
CA THR A 25 7.12 -12.90 12.75
C THR A 25 5.81 -12.51 12.10
N ASP A 26 4.67 -12.91 12.67
CA ASP A 26 3.35 -12.42 12.29
C ASP A 26 3.25 -10.92 12.56
N PHE A 27 3.63 -10.12 11.56
CA PHE A 27 3.72 -8.66 11.65
C PHE A 27 2.39 -8.03 12.07
N LEU A 28 1.26 -8.62 11.67
CA LEU A 28 -0.08 -8.17 12.03
C LEU A 28 -0.29 -8.17 13.54
N THR A 29 0.09 -9.27 14.21
CA THR A 29 -0.11 -9.43 15.65
C THR A 29 0.71 -8.39 16.44
N TYR A 30 1.98 -8.20 16.08
CA TYR A 30 2.84 -7.21 16.74
C TYR A 30 2.41 -5.77 16.46
N SER A 31 1.96 -5.48 15.23
CA SER A 31 1.47 -4.14 14.86
C SER A 31 0.20 -3.79 15.64
N VAL A 32 -0.78 -4.70 15.68
CA VAL A 32 -2.02 -4.50 16.43
C VAL A 32 -1.73 -4.35 17.93
N ALA A 33 -0.86 -5.21 18.49
CA ALA A 33 -0.49 -5.13 19.90
C ALA A 33 0.20 -3.79 20.26
N ALA A 34 1.14 -3.33 19.43
CA ALA A 34 1.82 -2.07 19.63
C ALA A 34 0.88 -0.86 19.49
N MET A 35 -0.06 -0.90 18.53
CA MET A 35 -1.09 0.14 18.37
C MET A 35 -2.00 0.22 19.59
N LEU A 36 -2.49 -0.91 20.09
CA LEU A 36 -3.32 -0.97 21.31
C LEU A 36 -2.55 -0.48 22.54
N ALA A 37 -1.28 -0.85 22.68
CA ALA A 37 -0.42 -0.39 23.77
C ALA A 37 -0.21 1.14 23.71
N ALA A 38 0.04 1.69 22.51
CA ALA A 38 0.21 3.13 22.32
C ALA A 38 -1.09 3.91 22.61
N ALA A 39 -2.24 3.41 22.14
CA ALA A 39 -3.54 4.02 22.39
C ALA A 39 -3.90 4.02 23.89
N THR A 40 -3.73 2.88 24.54
CA THR A 40 -4.03 2.72 25.98
C THR A 40 -3.06 3.57 26.83
N GLY A 41 -1.77 3.58 26.49
CA GLY A 41 -0.78 4.42 27.16
C GLY A 41 -1.09 5.92 27.00
N THR A 42 -1.54 6.33 25.81
CA THR A 42 -1.98 7.72 25.57
C THR A 42 -3.17 8.11 26.42
N TYR A 43 -4.16 7.22 26.54
CA TYR A 43 -5.34 7.47 27.39
C TYR A 43 -4.98 7.60 28.88
N ILE A 44 -4.11 6.73 29.40
CA ILE A 44 -3.76 6.70 30.83
C ILE A 44 -2.82 7.85 31.23
N PHE A 45 -1.84 8.19 30.39
CA PHE A 45 -0.79 9.15 30.72
C PHE A 45 -1.04 10.57 30.19
N SER A 46 -2.16 10.80 29.49
CA SER A 46 -2.52 12.14 29.00
C SER A 46 -2.81 13.09 30.17
N PRO A 47 -2.17 14.28 30.24
CA PRO A 47 -2.51 15.32 31.21
C PRO A 47 -3.87 15.98 30.96
N ILE A 48 -4.40 15.82 29.75
CA ILE A 48 -5.62 16.47 29.28
C ILE A 48 -6.73 15.42 29.33
N PRO A 49 -7.84 15.67 30.04
CA PRO A 49 -8.99 14.78 30.01
C PRO A 49 -9.64 14.89 28.63
N PHE A 50 -9.32 13.95 27.75
CA PHE A 50 -10.05 13.78 26.49
C PHE A 50 -11.34 13.02 26.80
N SER A 51 -12.47 13.63 26.49
CA SER A 51 -13.72 12.87 26.44
C SER A 51 -13.73 12.00 25.18
N ILE A 52 -14.34 10.81 25.26
CA ILE A 52 -14.48 9.91 24.11
C ILE A 52 -15.23 10.64 22.98
N ASP A 53 -16.16 11.52 23.32
CA ASP A 53 -16.94 12.32 22.38
C ASP A 53 -16.06 13.27 21.57
N GLU A 54 -15.12 13.98 22.21
CA GLU A 54 -14.15 14.84 21.51
C GLU A 54 -13.26 14.06 20.56
N PHE A 55 -12.86 12.85 20.94
CA PHE A 55 -12.05 11.97 20.08
C PHE A 55 -12.83 11.52 18.84
N ILE A 56 -14.10 11.13 19.01
CA ILE A 56 -15.00 10.73 17.91
C ILE A 56 -15.27 11.91 16.96
N LEU A 57 -15.40 13.12 17.50
CA LEU A 57 -15.62 14.35 16.72
C LEU A 57 -14.36 14.82 15.99
N ALA A 58 -13.16 14.48 16.49
CA ALA A 58 -11.90 14.79 15.83
C ALA A 58 -11.61 13.87 14.62
N ILE A 59 -12.35 12.77 14.46
CA ILE A 59 -12.21 11.86 13.32
C ILE A 59 -12.88 12.46 12.08
N ASP A 60 -12.13 12.54 10.98
CA ASP A 60 -12.65 12.91 9.66
C ASP A 60 -13.37 11.72 9.01
N TRP A 61 -14.63 11.52 9.40
CA TRP A 61 -15.48 10.44 8.90
C TRP A 61 -15.63 10.43 7.37
N PRO A 62 -15.85 11.58 6.68
CA PRO A 62 -15.86 11.62 5.23
C PRO A 62 -14.61 11.01 4.58
N VAL A 63 -13.42 11.28 5.11
CA VAL A 63 -12.16 10.72 4.58
C VAL A 63 -12.11 9.20 4.77
N ILE A 64 -12.52 8.69 5.93
CA ILE A 64 -12.56 7.24 6.18
C ILE A 64 -13.50 6.54 5.20
N PHE A 65 -14.73 7.04 5.05
CA PHE A 65 -15.70 6.45 4.13
C PHE A 65 -15.24 6.54 2.67
N PHE A 66 -14.59 7.64 2.28
CA PHE A 66 -13.98 7.79 0.97
C PHE A 66 -12.90 6.73 0.72
N LEU A 67 -11.97 6.54 1.66
CA LEU A 67 -10.89 5.54 1.54
C LEU A 67 -11.44 4.10 1.50
N ILE A 68 -12.41 3.77 2.36
CA ILE A 68 -13.06 2.44 2.33
C ILE A 68 -13.72 2.20 0.97
N SER A 69 -14.42 3.19 0.44
CA SER A 69 -15.09 3.08 -0.87
C SER A 69 -14.08 2.92 -2.01
N LEU A 70 -13.00 3.70 -1.99
CA LEU A 70 -11.92 3.60 -2.97
C LEU A 70 -11.30 2.19 -2.95
N PHE A 71 -10.87 1.70 -1.79
CA PHE A 71 -10.27 0.37 -1.68
C PHE A 71 -11.24 -0.76 -2.04
N THR A 72 -12.52 -0.62 -1.71
CA THR A 72 -13.54 -1.59 -2.12
C THR A 72 -13.68 -1.67 -3.64
N ILE A 73 -13.75 -0.52 -4.32
CA ILE A 73 -13.81 -0.46 -5.79
C ILE A 73 -12.55 -1.10 -6.39
N VAL A 74 -11.38 -0.79 -5.87
CA VAL A 74 -10.10 -1.35 -6.33
C VAL A 74 -10.07 -2.87 -6.17
N ALA A 75 -10.47 -3.38 -5.01
CA ALA A 75 -10.50 -4.81 -4.74
C ALA A 75 -11.41 -5.56 -5.73
N ILE A 76 -12.58 -5.00 -6.05
CA ILE A 76 -13.49 -5.57 -7.05
C ILE A 76 -12.84 -5.56 -8.44
N LEU A 77 -12.19 -4.45 -8.83
CA LEU A 77 -11.52 -4.36 -10.14
C LEU A 77 -10.36 -5.37 -10.27
N GLU A 78 -9.65 -5.63 -9.17
CA GLU A 78 -8.59 -6.64 -9.10
C GLU A 78 -9.15 -8.06 -9.22
N GLU A 79 -10.21 -8.40 -8.48
CA GLU A 79 -10.84 -9.72 -8.51
C GLU A 79 -11.39 -10.07 -9.91
N GLN A 80 -11.88 -9.08 -10.64
CA GLN A 80 -12.36 -9.24 -12.02
C GLN A 80 -11.23 -9.33 -13.06
N LEU A 81 -9.96 -9.31 -12.64
CA LEU A 81 -8.77 -9.39 -13.51
C LEU A 81 -8.75 -8.34 -14.63
N ILE A 82 -9.46 -7.22 -14.45
CA ILE A 82 -9.60 -6.17 -15.47
C ILE A 82 -8.24 -5.61 -15.87
N PHE A 83 -7.35 -5.46 -14.88
CA PHE A 83 -5.99 -4.98 -15.10
C PHE A 83 -5.12 -5.97 -15.88
N GLN A 84 -5.33 -7.29 -15.72
CA GLN A 84 -4.62 -8.32 -16.48
C GLN A 84 -5.10 -8.36 -17.94
N GLU A 85 -6.39 -8.12 -18.19
CA GLU A 85 -6.91 -7.98 -19.55
C GLU A 85 -6.34 -6.74 -20.26
N ILE A 86 -6.27 -5.60 -19.55
CA ILE A 86 -5.65 -4.37 -20.07
C ILE A 86 -4.18 -4.63 -20.42
N ALA A 87 -3.44 -5.25 -19.50
CA ALA A 87 -2.07 -5.68 -19.68
C ALA A 87 -1.83 -6.52 -20.95
N LEU A 88 -2.61 -7.59 -21.11
CA LEU A 88 -2.49 -8.49 -22.26
C LEU A 88 -2.78 -7.78 -23.58
N ARG A 89 -3.75 -6.87 -23.60
CA ARG A 89 -4.07 -6.06 -24.80
C ARG A 89 -2.93 -5.12 -25.17
N ILE A 90 -2.28 -4.49 -24.19
CA ILE A 90 -1.11 -3.63 -24.41
C ILE A 90 0.05 -4.45 -24.98
N THR A 91 0.39 -5.58 -24.36
CA THR A 91 1.48 -6.45 -24.81
C THR A 91 1.25 -6.95 -26.24
N LYS A 92 0.01 -7.35 -26.60
CA LYS A 92 -0.31 -7.76 -27.98
C LYS A 92 -0.12 -6.61 -28.98
N LYS A 93 -0.47 -5.38 -28.60
CA LYS A 93 -0.41 -4.20 -29.47
C LYS A 93 1.01 -3.68 -29.69
N PHE A 94 1.90 -3.81 -28.70
CA PHE A 94 3.26 -3.26 -28.74
C PHE A 94 4.36 -4.33 -28.80
N SER A 95 4.03 -5.56 -29.21
CA SER A 95 4.93 -6.72 -29.23
C SER A 95 6.21 -6.56 -30.07
N THR A 96 6.25 -5.57 -30.97
CA THR A 96 7.38 -5.31 -31.88
C THR A 96 8.13 -4.00 -31.58
N ASN A 97 7.64 -3.17 -30.65
CA ASN A 97 8.23 -1.86 -30.34
C ASN A 97 8.47 -1.70 -28.84
N THR A 98 9.66 -2.11 -28.39
CA THR A 98 10.11 -2.05 -27.00
C THR A 98 10.00 -0.66 -26.39
N ARG A 99 10.42 0.38 -27.12
CA ARG A 99 10.40 1.77 -26.61
C ARG A 99 8.98 2.26 -26.41
N GLY A 100 8.09 1.94 -27.35
CA GLY A 100 6.66 2.25 -27.24
C GLY A 100 5.99 1.49 -26.09
N PHE A 101 6.28 0.20 -25.96
CA PHE A 101 5.80 -0.63 -24.86
C PHE A 101 6.19 -0.07 -23.48
N PHE A 102 7.46 0.32 -23.32
CA PHE A 102 7.98 0.89 -22.07
C PHE A 102 7.23 2.17 -21.66
N TRP A 103 7.08 3.13 -22.58
CA TRP A 103 6.35 4.37 -22.30
C TRP A 103 4.87 4.14 -21.98
N VAL A 104 4.22 3.20 -22.67
CA VAL A 104 2.82 2.86 -22.44
C VAL A 104 2.63 2.18 -21.09
N ILE A 105 3.52 1.26 -20.71
CA ILE A 105 3.48 0.65 -19.38
C ILE A 105 3.69 1.69 -18.28
N ILE A 106 4.65 2.60 -18.44
CA ILE A 106 4.87 3.67 -17.46
C ILE A 106 3.63 4.53 -17.32
N LEU A 107 3.07 5.03 -18.44
CA LEU A 107 1.89 5.88 -18.41
C LEU A 107 0.71 5.18 -17.74
N ILE A 108 0.46 3.92 -18.09
CA ILE A 108 -0.68 3.18 -17.56
C ILE A 108 -0.44 2.82 -16.09
N SER A 109 0.78 2.46 -15.70
CA SER A 109 1.14 2.21 -14.29
C SER A 109 0.99 3.49 -13.45
N THR A 110 1.49 4.63 -13.92
CA THR A 110 1.35 5.92 -13.22
C THR A 110 -0.12 6.36 -13.10
N LEU A 111 -0.91 6.22 -14.17
CA LEU A 111 -2.34 6.50 -14.11
C LEU A 111 -3.08 5.55 -13.18
N SER A 112 -2.68 4.28 -13.18
CA SER A 112 -3.29 3.24 -12.33
C SER A 112 -2.94 3.42 -10.86
N ALA A 113 -1.72 3.86 -10.52
CA ALA A 113 -1.30 4.11 -9.13
C ALA A 113 -2.08 5.22 -8.42
N ALA A 114 -2.77 6.10 -9.17
CA ALA A 114 -3.66 7.10 -8.57
C ALA A 114 -4.98 6.50 -8.06
N PHE A 115 -5.33 5.30 -8.53
CA PHE A 115 -6.60 4.64 -8.20
C PHE A 115 -6.40 3.30 -7.50
N ILE A 116 -5.35 2.54 -7.81
CA ILE A 116 -5.08 1.18 -7.33
C ILE A 116 -4.05 1.23 -6.19
N GLU A 117 -4.13 0.26 -5.27
CA GLU A 117 -3.08 0.02 -4.29
C GLU A 117 -1.75 -0.40 -4.97
N ASP A 118 -0.64 0.20 -4.52
CA ASP A 118 0.68 -0.02 -5.11
C ASP A 118 1.10 -1.50 -5.20
N LEU A 119 0.65 -2.33 -4.24
CA LEU A 119 0.92 -3.76 -4.22
C LEU A 119 0.21 -4.51 -5.37
N SER A 120 -1.08 -4.25 -5.58
CA SER A 120 -1.85 -4.89 -6.65
C SER A 120 -1.30 -4.50 -8.02
N VAL A 121 -0.93 -3.23 -8.21
CA VAL A 121 -0.23 -2.77 -9.42
C VAL A 121 1.04 -3.61 -9.64
N ALA A 122 1.91 -3.74 -8.65
CA ALA A 122 3.14 -4.51 -8.79
C ALA A 122 2.88 -5.97 -9.21
N ILE A 123 1.93 -6.66 -8.57
CA ILE A 123 1.59 -8.06 -8.87
C ILE A 123 1.11 -8.24 -10.32
N ILE A 124 0.42 -7.25 -10.90
CA ILE A 124 -0.08 -7.31 -12.28
C ILE A 124 1.03 -6.96 -13.29
N PHE A 125 1.80 -5.90 -13.03
CA PHE A 125 2.76 -5.37 -14.00
C PHE A 125 4.07 -6.18 -14.05
N ILE A 126 4.52 -6.76 -12.93
CA ILE A 126 5.74 -7.60 -12.89
C ILE A 126 5.67 -8.78 -13.89
N PRO A 127 4.67 -9.68 -13.85
CA PRO A 127 4.59 -10.80 -14.78
C PRO A 127 4.38 -10.33 -16.23
N MET A 128 3.70 -9.20 -16.44
CA MET A 128 3.51 -8.61 -17.77
C MET A 128 4.85 -8.16 -18.39
N ILE A 129 5.67 -7.45 -17.60
CA ILE A 129 6.99 -6.98 -18.02
C ILE A 129 7.87 -8.18 -18.34
N ILE A 130 7.87 -9.21 -17.49
CA ILE A 130 8.64 -10.45 -17.70
C ILE A 130 8.23 -11.13 -19.02
N SER A 131 6.94 -11.44 -19.19
CA SER A 131 6.44 -12.14 -20.38
C SER A 131 6.68 -11.38 -21.68
N THR A 132 6.60 -10.04 -21.64
CA THR A 132 6.83 -9.21 -22.82
C THR A 132 8.32 -9.07 -23.14
N SER A 133 9.16 -8.99 -22.11
CA SER A 133 10.62 -8.96 -22.25
C SER A 133 11.15 -10.27 -22.86
N GLU A 134 10.64 -11.42 -22.41
CA GLU A 134 10.98 -12.73 -22.98
C GLU A 134 10.62 -12.82 -24.47
N LYS A 135 9.43 -12.36 -24.87
CA LYS A 135 8.99 -12.33 -26.28
C LYS A 135 9.86 -11.41 -27.15
N MET A 136 10.31 -10.29 -26.60
CA MET A 136 11.17 -9.33 -27.29
C MET A 136 12.66 -9.69 -27.22
N LYS A 137 13.04 -10.78 -26.52
CA LYS A 137 14.43 -11.17 -26.23
C LYS A 137 15.23 -10.07 -25.51
N ILE A 138 14.58 -9.36 -24.60
CA ILE A 138 15.17 -8.29 -23.79
C ILE A 138 15.26 -8.79 -22.36
N ASN A 139 16.33 -8.45 -21.66
CA ASN A 139 16.48 -8.82 -20.26
C ASN A 139 15.41 -8.08 -19.41
N PRO A 140 14.50 -8.79 -18.73
CA PRO A 140 13.48 -8.17 -17.87
C PRO A 140 14.07 -7.55 -16.58
N THR A 141 15.30 -7.89 -16.22
CA THR A 141 15.95 -7.29 -15.04
C THR A 141 16.53 -5.93 -15.41
N LEU A 142 16.15 -4.91 -14.65
CA LEU A 142 16.73 -3.56 -14.70
C LEU A 142 18.12 -3.49 -14.04
N TYR A 143 18.95 -4.52 -14.21
CA TYR A 143 20.36 -4.51 -13.81
C TYR A 143 21.16 -5.35 -14.79
N SER A 144 22.29 -4.77 -15.21
CA SER A 144 23.35 -5.30 -16.08
C SER A 144 23.65 -6.78 -15.90
#